data_AF-A0AAN1PUF4-F1
#
_entry.id   AF-A0AAN1PUF4-F1
#
_cell.length_a   1.000
_cell.length_b   1.000
_cell.length_c   1.000
_cell.angle_alpha   90.00
_cell.angle_beta   90.00
_cell.angle_gamma   90.00
#
_symmetry.space_group_name_H-M   'P 1'
#
loop_
_entity.id
_entity.type
_entity.pdbx_description
1 polymer ?
#
loop_
_entity_poly.entity_id
_entity_poly.type
_entity_poly.pdbx_seq_one_letter_code
_entity_poly.pdbx_strand_id
1 'polypeptide(L)'
;MFTELSDRGILFNGLPGFFRVSTKDIKSGSDAFVKLMRMLKKDPNITHDQQMFRDYRNGDLEKLMRELMAECRLKGFDVDSYLSEVEGYELRHLGAWFGMKVAVASFRKAHHEYGRFELDEFFSFLLAHCEIEYLCLKGSDEKNNHEVTQKFVRDWLLIDSLQLPEPPNEQVTEYVIKLVMYWAALFDLMMELSHQPSPTLSNYLPKLAEKQGKTLVVPSMEVFLKRLKNHWAKHKYQKDRITWIQLYRDILAAQRTDESYCRYQQEALLDEKELKLWMVDPDTNAIKARFKRLKEGDLLSADEFKSNIAILYVPFSEADSLVDEISLVRFINIFTYVQRELCHSGREAEEIVRYFSEYPDYRNLVKDRFERFRQSGELTC
;
A
#
# COMPACT_ATOMS: atom_id res chain seq x y z
N MET A 1 -8.30 -14.82 -6.71
CA MET A 1 -7.53 -13.88 -5.85
C MET A 1 -6.46 -13.26 -6.76
N PHE A 2 -6.63 -11.99 -7.15
CA PHE A 2 -5.92 -11.26 -8.22
C PHE A 2 -6.29 -11.66 -9.66
N THR A 3 -7.59 -11.76 -9.93
CA THR A 3 -8.18 -11.85 -11.27
C THR A 3 -8.80 -10.51 -11.65
N GLU A 4 -9.08 -10.26 -12.94
CA GLU A 4 -9.83 -9.05 -13.37
C GLU A 4 -11.13 -8.87 -12.56
N LEU A 5 -11.82 -9.97 -12.26
CA LEU A 5 -13.01 -9.98 -11.40
C LEU A 5 -12.75 -9.46 -9.97
N SER A 6 -11.57 -9.70 -9.39
CA SER A 6 -11.26 -9.21 -8.03
C SER A 6 -10.82 -7.75 -8.00
N ASP A 7 -10.44 -7.19 -9.15
CA ASP A 7 -10.08 -5.78 -9.27
C ASP A 7 -11.28 -4.91 -9.69
N ARG A 8 -12.43 -5.49 -10.06
CA ARG A 8 -13.66 -4.74 -10.42
C ARG A 8 -14.14 -3.87 -9.26
N GLY A 9 -14.47 -2.62 -9.52
CA GLY A 9 -15.13 -1.74 -8.55
C GLY A 9 -15.39 -0.35 -9.12
N ILE A 10 -15.76 0.58 -8.25
CA ILE A 10 -15.82 2.03 -8.54
C ILE A 10 -14.93 2.80 -7.57
N LEU A 11 -15.11 2.67 -6.26
CA LEU A 11 -14.24 3.32 -5.28
C LEU A 11 -13.03 2.44 -4.99
N PHE A 12 -13.23 1.13 -4.85
CA PHE A 12 -12.16 0.16 -4.59
C PHE A 12 -11.58 -0.45 -5.88
N ASN A 13 -11.89 0.09 -7.06
CA ASN A 13 -11.42 -0.43 -8.34
C ASN A 13 -9.89 -0.57 -8.40
N GLY A 14 -9.40 -1.77 -8.70
CA GLY A 14 -7.97 -2.09 -8.78
C GLY A 14 -7.22 -2.14 -7.44
N LEU A 15 -7.91 -1.98 -6.30
CA LEU A 15 -7.29 -1.94 -4.98
C LEU A 15 -6.38 -3.15 -4.72
N PRO A 16 -6.80 -4.42 -4.92
CA PRO A 16 -5.92 -5.58 -4.72
C PRO A 16 -4.68 -5.54 -5.63
N GLY A 17 -4.85 -5.15 -6.89
CA GLY A 17 -3.75 -4.94 -7.84
C GLY A 17 -2.72 -3.92 -7.36
N PHE A 18 -3.18 -2.73 -6.94
CA PHE A 18 -2.29 -1.67 -6.42
C PHE A 18 -1.58 -2.08 -5.14
N PHE A 19 -2.27 -2.69 -4.18
CA PHE A 19 -1.66 -3.19 -2.95
C PHE A 19 -0.64 -4.29 -3.21
N ARG A 20 -0.89 -5.18 -4.18
CA ARG A 20 0.09 -6.19 -4.59
C ARG A 20 1.36 -5.54 -5.13
N VAL A 21 1.22 -4.62 -6.10
CA VAL A 21 2.35 -3.92 -6.72
C VAL A 21 3.12 -3.10 -5.69
N SER A 22 2.43 -2.46 -4.75
CA SER A 22 3.06 -1.61 -3.74
C SER A 22 3.95 -2.37 -2.75
N THR A 23 3.80 -3.69 -2.63
CA THR A 23 4.74 -4.49 -1.85
C THR A 23 6.12 -4.61 -2.48
N LYS A 24 6.23 -4.52 -3.83
CA LYS A 24 7.39 -4.93 -4.66
C LYS A 24 7.81 -6.41 -4.50
N ASP A 25 7.40 -7.07 -3.43
CA ASP A 25 7.76 -8.43 -3.10
C ASP A 25 6.91 -9.44 -3.86
N ILE A 26 5.64 -9.14 -4.17
CA ILE A 26 4.71 -10.09 -4.81
C ILE A 26 4.66 -9.91 -6.33
N LYS A 27 5.20 -10.88 -7.07
CA LYS A 27 5.31 -10.82 -8.54
C LYS A 27 4.01 -11.17 -9.28
N SER A 28 3.20 -12.07 -8.73
CA SER A 28 1.96 -12.56 -9.36
C SER A 28 0.99 -13.12 -8.31
N GLY A 29 -0.25 -13.42 -8.70
CA GLY A 29 -1.20 -14.14 -7.83
C GLY A 29 -0.69 -15.52 -7.42
N SER A 30 0.04 -16.21 -8.30
CA SER A 30 0.70 -17.49 -7.96
C SER A 30 1.80 -17.30 -6.91
N ASP A 31 2.60 -16.25 -7.02
CA ASP A 31 3.64 -15.92 -6.02
C ASP A 31 3.01 -15.53 -4.68
N ALA A 32 1.92 -14.74 -4.70
CA ALA A 32 1.13 -14.43 -3.51
C ALA A 32 0.66 -15.71 -2.81
N PHE A 33 0.13 -16.66 -3.58
CA PHE A 33 -0.36 -17.92 -3.06
C PHE A 33 0.76 -18.81 -2.49
N VAL A 34 1.91 -18.90 -3.16
CA VAL A 34 3.10 -19.60 -2.62
C VAL A 34 3.53 -19.00 -1.28
N LYS A 35 3.61 -17.67 -1.20
CA LYS A 35 3.99 -16.98 0.04
C LYS A 35 2.97 -17.17 1.16
N LEU A 36 1.68 -17.15 0.84
CA LEU A 36 0.60 -17.47 1.79
C LEU A 36 0.77 -18.90 2.33
N MET A 37 1.02 -19.88 1.46
CA MET A 37 1.21 -21.27 1.87
C MET A 37 2.48 -21.46 2.71
N ARG A 38 3.59 -20.79 2.37
CA ARG A 38 4.81 -20.77 3.21
C ARG A 38 4.50 -20.27 4.62
N MET A 39 3.70 -19.21 4.72
CA MET A 39 3.30 -18.63 6.00
C MET A 39 2.39 -19.56 6.80
N LEU A 40 1.31 -20.08 6.19
CA LEU A 40 0.36 -20.98 6.84
C LEU A 40 1.03 -22.27 7.33
N LYS A 41 1.88 -22.87 6.49
CA LYS A 41 2.59 -24.12 6.79
C LYS A 41 3.86 -23.92 7.62
N LYS A 42 4.33 -22.68 7.78
CA LYS A 42 5.64 -22.34 8.38
C LYS A 42 6.81 -23.07 7.71
N ASP A 43 6.73 -23.26 6.39
CA ASP A 43 7.75 -23.95 5.61
C ASP A 43 8.29 -23.02 4.50
N PRO A 44 9.53 -22.52 4.62
CA PRO A 44 10.12 -21.64 3.61
C PRO A 44 10.45 -22.37 2.29
N ASN A 45 10.49 -23.71 2.29
CA ASN A 45 10.91 -24.52 1.14
C ASN A 45 9.78 -24.80 0.14
N ILE A 46 8.55 -24.39 0.43
CA ILE A 46 7.44 -24.51 -0.52
C ILE A 46 7.79 -23.72 -1.80
N THR A 47 7.83 -24.39 -2.95
CA THR A 47 8.16 -23.77 -4.25
C THR A 47 6.99 -23.83 -5.21
N HIS A 48 7.04 -23.03 -6.29
CA HIS A 48 6.05 -23.03 -7.38
C HIS A 48 5.88 -24.39 -8.10
N ASP A 49 6.77 -25.35 -7.87
CA ASP A 49 6.79 -26.64 -8.58
C ASP A 49 5.95 -27.72 -7.89
N GLN A 50 5.48 -27.47 -6.67
CA GLN A 50 4.57 -28.39 -5.99
C GLN A 50 3.24 -28.51 -6.76
N GLN A 51 2.64 -29.71 -6.72
CA GLN A 51 1.47 -30.05 -7.54
C GLN A 51 0.31 -29.06 -7.35
N MET A 52 0.07 -28.60 -6.12
CA MET A 52 -0.98 -27.61 -5.81
C MET A 52 -0.84 -26.30 -6.63
N PHE A 53 0.38 -25.83 -6.90
CA PHE A 53 0.63 -24.61 -7.68
C PHE A 53 0.59 -24.86 -9.19
N ARG A 54 0.81 -26.09 -9.63
CA ARG A 54 0.57 -26.51 -11.02
C ARG A 54 -0.93 -26.60 -11.30
N ASP A 55 -1.69 -27.16 -10.36
CA ASP A 55 -3.15 -27.28 -10.46
C ASP A 55 -3.81 -25.89 -10.52
N TYR A 56 -3.34 -24.93 -9.70
CA TYR A 56 -3.76 -23.52 -9.80
C TYR A 56 -3.52 -22.91 -11.18
N ARG A 57 -2.32 -23.11 -11.76
CA ARG A 57 -1.98 -22.60 -13.09
C ARG A 57 -2.82 -23.25 -14.19
N ASN A 58 -3.28 -24.48 -13.98
CA ASN A 58 -4.13 -25.23 -14.91
C ASN A 58 -5.62 -24.93 -14.74
N GLY A 59 -6.01 -24.04 -13.82
CA GLY A 59 -7.39 -23.59 -13.65
C GLY A 59 -8.29 -24.48 -12.79
N ASP A 60 -7.74 -25.49 -12.09
CA ASP A 60 -8.51 -26.32 -11.14
C ASP A 60 -8.66 -25.59 -9.79
N LEU A 61 -9.50 -24.55 -9.81
CA LEU A 61 -9.77 -23.67 -8.67
C LEU A 61 -10.48 -24.40 -7.52
N GLU A 62 -11.32 -25.39 -7.80
CA GLU A 62 -12.08 -26.09 -6.76
C GLU A 62 -11.19 -26.95 -5.87
N LYS A 63 -10.30 -27.75 -6.47
CA LYS A 63 -9.38 -28.59 -5.71
C LYS A 63 -8.46 -27.73 -4.85
N LEU A 64 -7.98 -26.63 -5.41
CA LEU A 64 -7.16 -25.65 -4.71
C LEU A 64 -7.89 -25.01 -3.52
N MET A 65 -9.13 -24.56 -3.73
CA MET A 65 -9.94 -23.96 -2.67
C MET A 65 -10.19 -24.97 -1.55
N ARG A 66 -10.45 -26.24 -1.88
CA ARG A 66 -10.60 -27.30 -0.87
C ARG A 66 -9.32 -27.49 -0.04
N GLU A 67 -8.15 -27.58 -0.68
CA GLU A 67 -6.87 -27.73 0.01
C GLU A 67 -6.52 -26.50 0.87
N LEU A 68 -6.77 -25.29 0.34
CA LEU A 68 -6.55 -24.05 1.08
C LEU A 68 -7.50 -23.93 2.28
N MET A 69 -8.80 -24.21 2.09
CA MET A 69 -9.78 -24.19 3.18
C MET A 69 -9.44 -25.22 4.26
N ALA A 70 -8.99 -26.41 3.85
CA ALA A 70 -8.53 -27.43 4.79
C ALA A 70 -7.31 -26.94 5.60
N GLU A 71 -6.29 -26.37 4.95
CA GLU A 71 -5.12 -25.83 5.64
C GLU A 71 -5.50 -24.66 6.55
N CYS A 72 -6.32 -23.73 6.10
CA CYS A 72 -6.84 -22.62 6.90
C CYS A 72 -7.56 -23.13 8.16
N ARG A 73 -8.50 -24.07 8.02
CA ARG A 73 -9.22 -24.68 9.14
C ARG A 73 -8.27 -25.40 10.11
N LEU A 74 -7.28 -26.13 9.59
CA LEU A 74 -6.25 -26.80 10.41
C LEU A 74 -5.41 -25.81 11.23
N LYS A 75 -5.26 -24.58 10.76
CA LYS A 75 -4.55 -23.50 11.46
C LYS A 75 -5.47 -22.64 12.33
N GLY A 76 -6.73 -23.03 12.49
CA GLY A 76 -7.71 -22.29 13.28
C GLY A 76 -8.24 -21.03 12.60
N PHE A 77 -8.03 -20.88 11.29
CA PHE A 77 -8.62 -19.79 10.52
C PHE A 77 -10.10 -20.12 10.26
N ASP A 78 -10.98 -19.25 10.73
CA ASP A 78 -12.43 -19.40 10.74
C ASP A 78 -13.05 -19.11 9.36
N VAL A 79 -12.73 -19.96 8.38
CA VAL A 79 -13.21 -19.87 6.98
C VAL A 79 -14.73 -19.71 6.90
N ASP A 80 -15.49 -20.31 7.83
CA ASP A 80 -16.94 -20.30 7.78
C ASP A 80 -17.50 -18.91 8.13
N SER A 81 -16.88 -18.20 9.08
CA SER A 81 -17.17 -16.77 9.31
C SER A 81 -16.85 -15.88 8.10
N TYR A 82 -15.87 -16.25 7.26
CA TYR A 82 -15.61 -15.53 6.01
C TYR A 82 -16.68 -15.76 4.95
N LEU A 83 -17.21 -16.99 4.89
CA LEU A 83 -18.28 -17.34 3.96
C LEU A 83 -19.61 -16.72 4.39
N SER A 84 -19.89 -16.58 5.69
CA SER A 84 -21.09 -15.88 6.14
C SER A 84 -21.10 -14.39 5.76
N GLU A 85 -19.93 -13.74 5.68
CA GLU A 85 -19.84 -12.35 5.20
C GLU A 85 -20.25 -12.20 3.72
N VAL A 86 -20.32 -13.31 2.97
CA VAL A 86 -20.73 -13.32 1.56
C VAL A 86 -22.22 -13.64 1.37
N GLU A 87 -22.90 -14.11 2.41
CA GLU A 87 -24.31 -14.48 2.31
C GLU A 87 -25.16 -13.23 2.01
N GLY A 88 -25.98 -13.32 0.95
CA GLY A 88 -26.88 -12.25 0.52
C GLY A 88 -26.34 -11.34 -0.60
N TYR A 89 -25.08 -11.49 -1.02
CA TYR A 89 -24.54 -10.73 -2.16
C TYR A 89 -24.66 -11.48 -3.49
N GLU A 90 -25.02 -10.76 -4.55
CA GLU A 90 -25.06 -11.31 -5.90
C GLU A 90 -23.65 -11.46 -6.48
N LEU A 91 -23.29 -12.68 -6.89
CA LEU A 91 -21.96 -13.02 -7.44
C LEU A 91 -21.48 -12.08 -8.55
N ARG A 92 -22.40 -11.63 -9.41
CA ARG A 92 -22.09 -10.73 -10.53
C ARG A 92 -21.65 -9.33 -10.11
N HIS A 93 -21.93 -8.90 -8.88
CA HIS A 93 -21.55 -7.59 -8.35
C HIS A 93 -20.37 -7.67 -7.36
N LEU A 94 -19.79 -8.86 -7.18
CA LEU A 94 -18.58 -9.02 -6.38
C LEU A 94 -17.38 -8.38 -7.09
N GLY A 95 -16.49 -7.80 -6.29
CA GLY A 95 -15.32 -7.07 -6.77
C GLY A 95 -14.34 -6.76 -5.65
N ALA A 96 -13.55 -5.70 -5.82
CA ALA A 96 -12.54 -5.29 -4.85
C ALA A 96 -13.14 -4.84 -3.51
N TRP A 97 -14.32 -4.20 -3.51
CA TRP A 97 -15.05 -3.81 -2.30
C TRP A 97 -15.30 -5.01 -1.38
N PHE A 98 -15.55 -6.19 -1.96
CA PHE A 98 -15.79 -7.41 -1.22
C PHE A 98 -14.51 -7.89 -0.50
N GLY A 99 -13.37 -7.86 -1.21
CA GLY A 99 -12.07 -8.16 -0.60
C GLY A 99 -11.72 -7.20 0.54
N MET A 100 -12.05 -5.91 0.37
CA MET A 100 -11.88 -4.89 1.40
C MET A 100 -12.77 -5.18 2.62
N LYS A 101 -14.06 -5.48 2.41
CA LYS A 101 -15.01 -5.83 3.48
C LYS A 101 -14.48 -6.97 4.34
N VAL A 102 -14.07 -8.05 3.68
CA VAL A 102 -13.51 -9.24 4.33
C VAL A 102 -12.25 -8.89 5.14
N ALA A 103 -11.33 -8.13 4.56
CA ALA A 103 -10.11 -7.72 5.25
C ALA A 103 -10.43 -6.89 6.50
N VAL A 104 -11.29 -5.87 6.37
CA VAL A 104 -11.69 -4.99 7.48
C VAL A 104 -12.39 -5.76 8.59
N ALA A 105 -13.35 -6.64 8.26
CA ALA A 105 -14.03 -7.48 9.25
C ALA A 105 -13.04 -8.36 10.03
N SER A 106 -12.05 -8.92 9.34
CA SER A 106 -10.98 -9.73 9.95
C SER A 106 -10.11 -8.91 10.90
N PHE A 107 -9.65 -7.73 10.44
CA PHE A 107 -8.84 -6.84 11.26
C PHE A 107 -9.59 -6.37 12.49
N ARG A 108 -10.87 -6.01 12.34
CA ARG A 108 -11.75 -5.62 13.44
C ARG A 108 -11.90 -6.74 14.47
N LYS A 109 -12.19 -7.97 14.04
CA LYS A 109 -12.28 -9.15 14.92
C LYS A 109 -10.98 -9.38 15.69
N ALA A 110 -9.84 -9.36 15.00
CA ALA A 110 -8.53 -9.50 15.64
C ALA A 110 -8.28 -8.38 16.67
N HIS A 111 -8.60 -7.13 16.34
CA HIS A 111 -8.50 -6.00 17.27
C HIS A 111 -9.34 -6.22 18.54
N HIS A 112 -10.58 -6.67 18.39
CA HIS A 112 -11.46 -6.99 19.52
C HIS A 112 -10.92 -8.13 20.38
N GLU A 113 -10.35 -9.17 19.78
CA GLU A 113 -9.70 -10.28 20.50
C GLU A 113 -8.55 -9.79 21.40
N TYR A 114 -7.85 -8.72 21.00
CA TYR A 114 -6.80 -8.07 21.79
C TYR A 114 -7.29 -6.88 22.64
N GLY A 115 -8.61 -6.68 22.76
CA GLY A 115 -9.21 -5.60 23.54
C GLY A 115 -8.96 -4.19 23.00
N ARG A 116 -8.62 -4.06 21.71
CA ARG A 116 -8.34 -2.79 21.02
C ARG A 116 -9.59 -2.31 20.29
N PHE A 117 -10.22 -1.26 20.80
CA PHE A 117 -11.49 -0.74 20.27
C PHE A 117 -11.38 0.67 19.69
N GLU A 118 -10.18 1.25 19.69
CA GLU A 118 -9.94 2.66 19.33
C GLU A 118 -10.33 2.98 17.88
N LEU A 119 -10.26 1.97 17.01
CA LEU A 119 -10.57 2.08 15.59
C LEU A 119 -11.93 1.46 15.22
N ASP A 120 -12.77 1.09 16.19
CA ASP A 120 -14.01 0.35 15.89
C ASP A 120 -15.01 1.14 15.03
N GLU A 121 -15.17 2.43 15.34
CA GLU A 121 -15.98 3.35 14.54
C GLU A 121 -15.39 3.52 13.12
N PHE A 122 -14.07 3.57 13.00
CA PHE A 122 -13.38 3.65 11.71
C PHE A 122 -13.54 2.37 10.87
N PHE A 123 -13.45 1.19 11.49
CA PHE A 123 -13.72 -0.06 10.78
C PHE A 123 -15.19 -0.15 10.35
N SER A 124 -16.13 0.28 11.19
CA SER A 124 -17.55 0.38 10.82
C SER A 124 -17.77 1.34 9.65
N PHE A 125 -17.06 2.47 9.63
CA PHE A 125 -17.06 3.42 8.52
C PHE A 125 -16.55 2.76 7.23
N LEU A 126 -15.45 2.02 7.24
CA LEU A 126 -14.93 1.30 6.07
C LEU A 126 -15.89 0.21 5.56
N LEU A 127 -16.54 -0.53 6.47
CA LEU A 127 -17.56 -1.51 6.10
C LEU A 127 -18.74 -0.83 5.39
N ALA A 128 -19.17 0.35 5.87
CA ALA A 128 -20.22 1.11 5.21
C ALA A 128 -19.84 1.57 3.79
N HIS A 129 -18.57 1.87 3.50
CA HIS A 129 -18.14 2.16 2.12
C HIS A 129 -18.32 0.96 1.20
N CYS A 130 -18.01 -0.24 1.72
CA CYS A 130 -18.15 -1.48 0.98
C CYS A 130 -19.63 -1.72 0.61
N GLU A 131 -20.55 -1.48 1.55
CA GLU A 131 -22.00 -1.60 1.30
C GLU A 131 -22.51 -0.60 0.27
N ILE A 132 -22.11 0.67 0.35
CA ILE A 132 -22.55 1.67 -0.63
C ILE A 132 -22.03 1.35 -2.02
N GLU A 133 -20.77 0.93 -2.17
CA GLU A 133 -20.25 0.54 -3.48
C GLU A 133 -21.03 -0.64 -4.06
N TYR A 134 -21.35 -1.66 -3.26
CA TYR A 134 -22.21 -2.77 -3.68
C TYR A 134 -23.58 -2.28 -4.15
N LEU A 135 -24.25 -1.43 -3.36
CA LEU A 135 -25.56 -0.87 -3.70
C LEU A 135 -25.50 -0.03 -4.99
N CYS A 136 -24.41 0.71 -5.20
CA CYS A 136 -24.16 1.46 -6.42
C CYS A 136 -24.01 0.52 -7.63
N LEU A 137 -23.18 -0.51 -7.53
CA LEU A 137 -22.96 -1.49 -8.59
C LEU A 137 -24.27 -2.20 -8.97
N LYS A 138 -25.01 -2.67 -7.97
CA LYS A 138 -26.31 -3.32 -8.17
C LYS A 138 -27.31 -2.37 -8.84
N GLY A 139 -27.41 -1.13 -8.36
CA GLY A 139 -28.32 -0.12 -8.91
C GLY A 139 -27.99 0.29 -10.35
N SER A 140 -26.70 0.36 -10.70
CA SER A 140 -26.23 0.67 -12.05
C SER A 140 -26.53 -0.48 -13.03
N ASP A 141 -26.25 -1.73 -12.66
CA ASP A 141 -26.47 -2.92 -13.50
C ASP A 141 -27.98 -3.20 -13.72
N GLU A 142 -28.83 -3.00 -12.71
CA GLU A 142 -30.29 -3.24 -12.83
C GLU A 142 -31.00 -2.23 -13.73
N LYS A 143 -30.47 -1.00 -13.83
CA LYS A 143 -31.13 0.12 -14.53
C LYS A 143 -30.41 0.59 -15.79
N ASN A 144 -29.26 -0.02 -16.14
CA ASN A 144 -28.30 0.54 -17.11
C ASN A 144 -28.06 2.04 -16.88
N ASN A 145 -28.01 2.45 -15.60
CA ASN A 145 -28.06 3.85 -15.23
C ASN A 145 -26.66 4.39 -14.91
N HIS A 146 -25.99 4.91 -15.94
CA HIS A 146 -24.70 5.59 -15.79
C HIS A 146 -24.76 6.84 -14.91
N GLU A 147 -25.93 7.45 -14.69
CA GLU A 147 -26.08 8.60 -13.79
C GLU A 147 -25.84 8.22 -12.32
N VAL A 148 -26.16 6.98 -11.93
CA VAL A 148 -25.89 6.49 -10.57
C VAL A 148 -24.38 6.41 -10.33
N THR A 149 -23.65 5.79 -11.27
CA THR A 149 -22.18 5.74 -11.24
C THR A 149 -21.58 7.13 -11.31
N GLN A 150 -22.10 8.02 -12.16
CA GLN A 150 -21.62 9.39 -12.29
C GLN A 150 -21.79 10.18 -10.98
N LYS A 151 -22.96 10.08 -10.36
CA LYS A 151 -23.23 10.69 -9.05
C LYS A 151 -22.24 10.15 -8.02
N PHE A 152 -22.05 8.84 -7.96
CA PHE A 152 -21.13 8.23 -7.02
C PHE A 152 -19.68 8.71 -7.25
N VAL A 153 -19.18 8.70 -8.48
CA VAL A 153 -17.82 9.17 -8.79
C VAL A 153 -17.66 10.66 -8.45
N ARG A 154 -18.66 11.50 -8.70
CA ARG A 154 -18.61 12.91 -8.29
C ARG A 154 -18.57 13.06 -6.77
N ASP A 155 -19.45 12.39 -6.05
CA ASP A 155 -19.62 12.59 -4.60
C ASP A 155 -18.45 12.01 -3.80
N TRP A 156 -17.79 10.95 -4.31
CA TRP A 156 -16.72 10.22 -3.62
C TRP A 156 -15.33 10.53 -4.14
N LEU A 157 -15.18 10.81 -5.43
CA LEU A 157 -13.90 11.10 -6.06
C LEU A 157 -13.79 12.53 -6.55
N LEU A 158 -14.78 13.41 -6.31
CA LEU A 158 -14.74 14.82 -6.75
C LEU A 158 -14.48 14.97 -8.27
N ILE A 159 -15.08 14.08 -9.08
CA ILE A 159 -15.01 14.11 -10.55
C ILE A 159 -16.36 14.53 -11.09
N ASP A 160 -16.46 15.75 -11.60
CA ASP A 160 -17.74 16.33 -12.04
C ASP A 160 -18.39 15.56 -13.19
N SER A 161 -17.58 15.07 -14.14
CA SER A 161 -18.03 14.37 -15.33
C SER A 161 -17.07 13.25 -15.72
N LEU A 162 -17.57 12.02 -15.77
CA LEU A 162 -16.89 10.84 -16.30
C LEU A 162 -17.72 10.28 -17.45
N GLN A 163 -17.16 10.26 -18.65
CA GLN A 163 -17.82 9.69 -19.82
C GLN A 163 -17.87 8.17 -19.66
N LEU A 164 -19.07 7.61 -19.56
CA LEU A 164 -19.31 6.19 -19.38
C LEU A 164 -19.99 5.61 -20.63
N PRO A 165 -19.77 4.32 -20.97
CA PRO A 165 -18.99 3.33 -20.20
C PRO A 165 -17.46 3.42 -20.42
N GLU A 166 -17.02 4.10 -21.49
CA GLU A 166 -15.61 4.16 -21.89
C GLU A 166 -15.07 5.59 -21.77
N PRO A 167 -14.44 5.94 -20.64
CA PRO A 167 -13.88 7.27 -20.46
C PRO A 167 -12.66 7.50 -21.35
N PRO A 168 -12.45 8.72 -21.86
CA PRO A 168 -11.22 9.06 -22.57
C PRO A 168 -10.02 8.96 -21.63
N ASN A 169 -8.84 8.75 -22.19
CA ASN A 169 -7.62 8.48 -21.41
C ASN A 169 -7.31 9.59 -20.38
N GLU A 170 -7.69 10.85 -20.63
CA GLU A 170 -7.50 11.98 -19.71
C GLU A 170 -8.35 11.77 -18.44
N GLN A 171 -9.62 11.39 -18.62
CA GLN A 171 -10.52 11.13 -17.50
C GLN A 171 -10.15 9.83 -16.76
N VAL A 172 -9.57 8.84 -17.45
CA VAL A 172 -8.96 7.67 -16.79
C VAL A 172 -7.80 8.09 -15.89
N THR A 173 -6.97 9.03 -16.34
CA THR A 173 -5.84 9.55 -15.56
C THR A 173 -6.32 10.22 -14.29
N GLU A 174 -7.29 11.14 -14.43
CA GLU A 174 -7.95 11.81 -13.32
C GLU A 174 -8.56 10.81 -12.35
N TYR A 175 -9.33 9.86 -12.86
CA TYR A 175 -9.99 8.82 -12.07
C TYR A 175 -9.00 8.01 -11.23
N VAL A 176 -7.92 7.50 -11.83
CA VAL A 176 -6.91 6.70 -11.13
C VAL A 176 -6.21 7.50 -10.03
N ILE A 177 -5.79 8.74 -10.32
CA ILE A 177 -5.10 9.57 -9.31
C ILE A 177 -6.03 9.88 -8.14
N LYS A 178 -7.28 10.29 -8.42
CA LYS A 178 -8.27 10.66 -7.40
C LYS A 178 -8.69 9.47 -6.54
N LEU A 179 -8.79 8.29 -7.14
CA LEU A 179 -9.05 7.04 -6.44
C LEU A 179 -7.91 6.65 -5.47
N VAL A 180 -6.65 6.71 -5.88
CA VAL A 180 -5.53 6.42 -4.95
C VAL A 180 -5.38 7.49 -3.87
N MET A 181 -5.70 8.75 -4.17
CA MET A 181 -5.75 9.84 -3.18
C MET A 181 -6.86 9.61 -2.14
N TYR A 182 -8.03 9.14 -2.57
CA TYR A 182 -9.11 8.81 -1.65
C TYR A 182 -8.72 7.71 -0.66
N TRP A 183 -8.11 6.62 -1.15
CA TRP A 183 -7.63 5.54 -0.28
C TRP A 183 -6.54 5.99 0.69
N ALA A 184 -5.62 6.83 0.21
CA ALA A 184 -4.60 7.44 1.05
C ALA A 184 -5.21 8.33 2.14
N ALA A 185 -6.29 9.07 1.83
CA ALA A 185 -6.99 9.89 2.82
C ALA A 185 -7.70 9.03 3.89
N LEU A 186 -8.27 7.88 3.52
CA LEU A 186 -8.79 6.90 4.48
C LEU A 186 -7.68 6.38 5.41
N PHE A 187 -6.49 6.11 4.87
CA PHE A 187 -5.34 5.70 5.67
C PHE A 187 -4.81 6.81 6.59
N ASP A 188 -4.68 8.05 6.09
CA ASP A 188 -4.29 9.20 6.92
C ASP A 188 -5.28 9.40 8.08
N LEU A 189 -6.59 9.22 7.85
CA LEU A 189 -7.59 9.25 8.92
C LEU A 189 -7.36 8.15 9.97
N MET A 190 -7.12 6.91 9.55
CA MET A 190 -6.76 5.81 10.46
C MET A 190 -5.53 6.14 11.31
N MET A 191 -4.49 6.71 10.68
CA MET A 191 -3.25 7.11 11.35
C MET A 191 -3.49 8.24 12.36
N GLU A 192 -4.34 9.21 12.05
CA GLU A 192 -4.73 10.29 12.97
C GLU A 192 -5.50 9.79 14.20
N LEU A 193 -6.36 8.79 14.02
CA LEU A 193 -7.13 8.20 15.12
C LEU A 193 -6.26 7.33 16.03
N SER A 194 -5.20 6.73 15.50
CA SER A 194 -4.32 5.81 16.24
C SER A 194 -3.05 6.46 16.81
N HIS A 195 -2.56 7.56 16.21
CA HIS A 195 -1.26 8.17 16.55
C HIS A 195 -1.35 9.70 16.64
N GLN A 196 -0.66 10.29 17.62
CA GLN A 196 -0.51 11.74 17.76
C GLN A 196 0.93 12.10 18.16
N PRO A 197 1.68 12.91 17.36
CA PRO A 197 1.33 13.43 16.04
C PRO A 197 1.38 12.34 14.95
N SER A 198 0.43 12.34 14.02
CA SER A 198 0.40 11.37 12.92
C SER A 198 1.25 11.81 11.72
N PRO A 199 1.95 10.88 11.06
CA PRO A 199 2.48 11.14 9.72
C PRO A 199 1.32 11.30 8.73
N THR A 200 1.45 12.22 7.77
CA THR A 200 0.47 12.40 6.68
C THR A 200 1.11 12.24 5.32
N LEU A 201 0.39 11.60 4.39
CA LEU A 201 0.82 11.44 3.00
C LEU A 201 0.94 12.75 2.23
N SER A 202 0.33 13.86 2.70
CA SER A 202 0.50 15.20 2.11
C SER A 202 1.97 15.63 2.05
N ASN A 203 2.79 15.05 2.93
CA ASN A 203 4.21 15.30 3.00
C ASN A 203 5.01 14.70 1.84
N TYR A 204 4.47 13.69 1.17
CA TYR A 204 5.18 12.86 0.20
C TYR A 204 4.57 12.93 -1.20
N LEU A 205 3.75 13.96 -1.47
CA LEU A 205 3.20 14.22 -2.80
C LEU A 205 4.31 14.49 -3.84
N PRO A 206 4.09 14.11 -5.10
CA PRO A 206 5.06 14.36 -6.17
C PRO A 206 5.23 15.86 -6.41
N LYS A 207 6.35 16.23 -7.02
CA LYS A 207 6.69 17.63 -7.31
C LYS A 207 7.19 17.78 -8.74
N LEU A 208 7.18 18.99 -9.27
CA LEU A 208 7.85 19.29 -10.52
C LEU A 208 9.34 19.57 -10.27
N ALA A 209 10.17 19.19 -11.22
CA ALA A 209 11.55 19.64 -11.32
C ALA A 209 11.93 19.93 -12.77
N GLU A 210 12.74 20.97 -12.94
CA GLU A 210 13.36 21.31 -14.22
C GLU A 210 14.69 20.58 -14.37
N LYS A 211 14.84 19.81 -15.46
CA LYS A 211 16.10 19.17 -15.79
C LYS A 211 16.37 19.27 -17.28
N GLN A 212 17.46 19.97 -17.63
CA GLN A 212 17.88 20.16 -19.03
C GLN A 212 16.77 20.77 -19.91
N GLY A 213 15.98 21.70 -19.36
CA GLY A 213 14.88 22.36 -20.06
C GLY A 213 13.63 21.49 -20.27
N LYS A 214 13.51 20.38 -19.55
CA LYS A 214 12.30 19.56 -19.50
C LYS A 214 11.75 19.55 -18.07
N THR A 215 10.44 19.77 -17.96
CA THR A 215 9.70 19.51 -16.72
C THR A 215 9.58 18.00 -16.51
N LEU A 216 9.94 17.54 -15.31
CA LEU A 216 9.84 16.13 -14.92
C LEU A 216 9.10 16.01 -13.59
N VAL A 217 8.41 14.88 -13.41
CA VAL A 217 7.87 14.48 -12.11
C VAL A 217 9.01 14.01 -11.21
N VAL A 218 9.14 14.63 -10.04
CA VAL A 218 9.88 14.11 -8.88
C VAL A 218 8.95 13.14 -8.16
N PRO A 219 9.22 11.82 -8.21
CA PRO A 219 8.28 10.84 -7.68
C PRO A 219 8.13 10.95 -6.16
N SER A 220 6.99 10.50 -5.64
CA SER A 220 6.69 10.47 -4.20
C SER A 220 7.77 9.77 -3.39
N MET A 221 8.34 8.67 -3.91
CA MET A 221 9.47 7.97 -3.30
C MET A 221 10.71 8.86 -3.16
N GLU A 222 11.07 9.66 -4.16
CA GLU A 222 12.20 10.59 -4.05
C GLU A 222 11.94 11.66 -2.98
N VAL A 223 10.70 12.17 -2.90
CA VAL A 223 10.30 13.15 -1.87
C VAL A 223 10.42 12.53 -0.47
N PHE A 224 9.97 11.28 -0.30
CA PHE A 224 10.13 10.51 0.93
C PHE A 224 11.60 10.34 1.32
N LEU A 225 12.46 9.88 0.41
CA LEU A 225 13.89 9.68 0.70
C LEU A 225 14.60 10.99 1.06
N LYS A 226 14.25 12.10 0.42
CA LYS A 226 14.78 13.44 0.78
C LYS A 226 14.38 13.84 2.19
N ARG A 227 13.12 13.58 2.58
CA ARG A 227 12.62 13.85 3.94
C ARG A 227 13.29 12.95 4.97
N LEU A 228 13.39 11.65 4.70
CA LEU A 228 14.11 10.70 5.54
C LEU A 228 15.53 11.17 5.83
N LYS A 229 16.29 11.52 4.78
CA LYS A 229 17.67 12.00 4.92
C LYS A 229 17.76 13.25 5.80
N ASN A 230 16.84 14.20 5.62
CA ASN A 230 16.83 15.43 6.41
C ASN A 230 16.38 15.18 7.86
N HIS A 231 15.45 14.26 8.08
CA HIS A 231 15.04 13.85 9.42
C HIS A 231 16.20 13.17 10.15
N TRP A 232 16.91 12.25 9.49
CA TRP A 232 18.12 11.61 10.02
C TRP A 232 19.24 12.62 10.31
N ALA A 233 19.43 13.62 9.44
CA ALA A 233 20.38 14.71 9.68
C ALA A 233 20.10 15.44 11.00
N LYS A 234 18.82 15.74 11.26
CA LYS A 234 18.39 16.41 12.50
C LYS A 234 18.55 15.49 13.71
N HIS A 235 18.10 14.24 13.59
CA HIS A 235 18.14 13.26 14.67
C HIS A 235 19.56 12.90 15.10
N LYS A 236 20.43 12.49 14.18
CA LYS A 236 21.79 12.01 14.49
C LYS A 236 22.83 13.12 14.62
N TYR A 237 22.72 14.17 13.82
CA TYR A 237 23.77 15.21 13.71
C TYR A 237 23.34 16.59 14.19
N GLN A 238 22.07 16.78 14.58
CA GLN A 238 21.50 18.10 14.90
C GLN A 238 21.72 19.13 13.78
N LYS A 239 21.69 18.67 12.51
CA LYS A 239 21.87 19.49 11.31
C LYS A 239 20.63 19.43 10.43
N ASP A 240 20.38 20.47 9.65
CA ASP A 240 19.26 20.46 8.71
C ASP A 240 19.45 19.47 7.56
N ARG A 241 20.69 19.25 7.13
CA ARG A 241 21.02 18.43 5.96
C ARG A 241 22.37 17.72 6.14
N ILE A 242 22.44 16.51 5.58
CA ILE A 242 23.69 15.76 5.34
C ILE A 242 23.82 15.41 3.85
N THR A 243 25.00 14.96 3.41
CA THR A 243 25.18 14.43 2.05
C THR A 243 24.54 13.04 1.93
N TRP A 244 24.22 12.61 0.69
CA TRP A 244 23.76 11.24 0.46
C TRP A 244 24.80 10.19 0.85
N ILE A 245 26.08 10.47 0.57
CA ILE A 245 27.19 9.59 0.95
C ILE A 245 27.25 9.40 2.46
N GLN A 246 27.01 10.46 3.24
CA GLN A 246 26.95 10.34 4.70
C GLN A 246 25.80 9.43 5.16
N LEU A 247 24.60 9.58 4.58
CA LEU A 247 23.49 8.67 4.89
C LEU A 247 23.83 7.22 4.54
N TYR A 248 24.45 6.97 3.38
CA TYR A 248 24.81 5.61 2.98
C TYR A 248 25.84 4.98 3.92
N ARG A 249 26.82 5.78 4.38
CA ARG A 249 27.76 5.37 5.42
C ARG A 249 27.06 5.01 6.73
N ASP A 250 26.04 5.78 7.12
CA ASP A 250 25.28 5.51 8.34
C ASP A 250 24.47 4.23 8.27
N ILE A 251 23.80 4.00 7.14
CA ILE A 251 23.05 2.75 6.89
C ILE A 251 24.00 1.56 6.96
N LEU A 252 25.14 1.67 6.29
CA LEU A 252 26.12 0.61 6.21
C LEU A 252 26.77 0.30 7.57
N ALA A 253 27.04 1.33 8.37
CA ALA A 253 27.51 1.14 9.74
C ALA A 253 26.45 0.42 10.58
N ALA A 254 25.18 0.84 10.51
CA ALA A 254 24.08 0.20 11.24
C ALA A 254 23.91 -1.27 10.85
N GLN A 255 24.00 -1.59 9.55
CA GLN A 255 23.99 -2.96 9.03
C GLN A 255 25.10 -3.83 9.63
N ARG A 256 26.33 -3.31 9.72
CA ARG A 256 27.50 -4.07 10.21
C ARG A 256 27.57 -4.20 11.73
N THR A 257 26.75 -3.45 12.46
CA THR A 257 26.66 -3.52 13.92
C THR A 257 25.40 -4.21 14.42
N ASP A 258 24.47 -4.57 13.54
CA ASP A 258 23.24 -5.27 13.89
C ASP A 258 23.41 -6.79 13.72
N GLU A 259 23.37 -7.52 14.84
CA GLU A 259 23.57 -8.98 14.86
C GLU A 259 22.53 -9.71 14.01
N SER A 260 21.26 -9.28 14.08
CA SER A 260 20.16 -9.95 13.38
C SER A 260 20.25 -9.74 11.87
N TYR A 261 20.64 -8.55 11.42
CA TYR A 261 20.93 -8.26 10.02
C TYR A 261 22.13 -9.06 9.52
N CYS A 262 23.23 -9.07 10.27
CA CYS A 262 24.44 -9.80 9.90
C CYS A 262 24.17 -11.30 9.77
N ARG A 263 23.39 -11.88 10.70
CA ARG A 263 22.94 -13.27 10.60
C ARG A 263 22.05 -13.52 9.38
N TYR A 264 21.12 -12.61 9.11
CA TYR A 264 20.22 -12.70 7.95
C TYR A 264 20.97 -12.64 6.61
N GLN A 265 21.95 -11.76 6.49
CA GLN A 265 22.76 -11.59 5.27
C GLN A 265 24.00 -12.50 5.23
N GLN A 266 24.25 -13.29 6.27
CA GLN A 266 25.47 -14.11 6.43
C GLN A 266 26.75 -13.27 6.36
N GLU A 267 26.71 -12.12 7.01
CA GLU A 267 27.78 -11.14 7.07
C GLU A 267 28.47 -11.14 8.44
N ALA A 268 29.72 -10.69 8.49
CA ALA A 268 30.45 -10.52 9.74
C ALA A 268 29.90 -9.32 10.52
N LEU A 269 29.57 -9.55 11.79
CA LEU A 269 29.29 -8.50 12.77
C LEU A 269 30.61 -7.83 13.16
N LEU A 270 30.65 -6.50 13.15
CA LEU A 270 31.83 -5.73 13.51
C LEU A 270 31.68 -5.12 14.90
N ASP A 271 32.71 -5.23 15.71
CA ASP A 271 32.81 -4.45 16.95
C ASP A 271 33.15 -2.97 16.68
N GLU A 272 33.15 -2.14 17.72
CA GLU A 272 33.40 -0.69 17.57
C GLU A 272 34.77 -0.37 16.95
N LYS A 273 35.80 -1.17 17.26
CA LYS A 273 37.17 -0.95 16.79
C LYS A 273 37.29 -1.38 15.33
N GLU A 274 36.75 -2.55 14.99
CA GLU A 274 36.70 -3.08 13.63
C GLU A 274 35.91 -2.14 12.71
N LEU A 275 34.75 -1.65 13.19
CA LEU A 275 33.93 -0.70 12.45
C LEU A 275 34.69 0.60 12.15
N LYS A 276 35.42 1.16 13.12
CA LYS A 276 36.20 2.40 12.90
C LYS A 276 37.24 2.25 11.79
N LEU A 277 37.93 1.11 11.74
CA LEU A 277 38.92 0.81 10.70
C LEU A 277 38.23 0.61 9.34
N TRP A 278 37.13 -0.13 9.33
CA TRP A 278 36.37 -0.44 8.12
C TRP A 278 35.71 0.79 7.49
N MET A 279 35.29 1.76 8.31
CA MET A 279 34.62 2.99 7.87
C MET A 279 35.55 4.07 7.30
N VAL A 280 36.87 3.83 7.19
CA VAL A 280 37.82 4.76 6.55
C VAL A 280 37.47 4.94 5.07
N ASP A 281 37.25 3.84 4.34
CA ASP A 281 36.83 3.82 2.95
C ASP A 281 35.82 2.71 2.66
N PRO A 282 34.56 2.86 3.13
CA PRO A 282 33.57 1.81 3.04
C PRO A 282 32.92 1.79 1.66
N ASP A 283 32.73 0.59 1.10
CA ASP A 283 31.99 0.42 -0.15
C ASP A 283 30.49 0.66 0.06
N THR A 284 30.01 1.80 -0.42
CA THR A 284 28.59 2.19 -0.36
C THR A 284 27.87 2.01 -1.70
N ASN A 285 28.49 1.39 -2.71
CA ASN A 285 27.96 1.35 -4.07
C ASN A 285 26.63 0.61 -4.17
N ALA A 286 26.45 -0.48 -3.43
CA ALA A 286 25.20 -1.24 -3.44
C ALA A 286 24.02 -0.40 -2.89
N ILE A 287 24.21 0.30 -1.76
CA ILE A 287 23.22 1.21 -1.18
C ILE A 287 22.96 2.37 -2.14
N LYS A 288 24.01 2.99 -2.68
CA LYS A 288 23.92 4.09 -3.65
C LYS A 288 23.11 3.70 -4.89
N ALA A 289 23.33 2.50 -5.43
CA ALA A 289 22.60 2.00 -6.60
C ALA A 289 21.12 1.77 -6.29
N ARG A 290 20.80 1.19 -5.12
CA ARG A 290 19.41 1.05 -4.65
C ARG A 290 18.71 2.40 -4.52
N PHE A 291 19.30 3.35 -3.79
CA PHE A 291 18.73 4.69 -3.63
C PHE A 291 18.63 5.46 -4.95
N LYS A 292 19.55 5.23 -5.90
CA LYS A 292 19.43 5.82 -7.24
C LYS A 292 18.15 5.35 -7.92
N ARG A 293 17.91 4.04 -7.98
CA ARG A 293 16.69 3.46 -8.59
C ARG A 293 15.42 3.97 -7.91
N LEU A 294 15.39 4.00 -6.59
CA LEU A 294 14.23 4.51 -5.83
C LEU A 294 13.91 5.97 -6.15
N LYS A 295 14.94 6.82 -6.29
CA LYS A 295 14.76 8.22 -6.71
C LYS A 295 14.29 8.36 -8.15
N GLU A 296 14.57 7.37 -9.00
CA GLU A 296 14.15 7.32 -10.40
C GLU A 296 12.75 6.70 -10.58
N GLY A 297 12.04 6.37 -9.48
CA GLY A 297 10.67 5.84 -9.52
C GLY A 297 10.56 4.32 -9.33
N ASP A 298 11.62 3.66 -8.86
CA ASP A 298 11.50 2.29 -8.35
C ASP A 298 10.77 2.27 -7.00
N LEU A 299 10.09 1.16 -6.72
CA LEU A 299 9.33 0.97 -5.49
C LEU A 299 10.25 0.50 -4.36
N LEU A 300 9.85 0.68 -3.10
CA LEU A 300 10.62 0.21 -1.94
C LEU A 300 9.99 -1.05 -1.35
N SER A 301 10.70 -2.18 -1.34
CA SER A 301 10.17 -3.40 -0.69
C SER A 301 10.23 -3.32 0.84
N ALA A 302 9.53 -4.22 1.53
CA ALA A 302 9.61 -4.32 2.99
C ALA A 302 11.05 -4.62 3.45
N ASP A 303 11.74 -5.55 2.80
CA ASP A 303 13.13 -5.88 3.12
C ASP A 303 14.08 -4.72 2.87
N GLU A 304 13.89 -3.96 1.78
CA GLU A 304 14.68 -2.76 1.50
C GLU A 304 14.41 -1.67 2.54
N PHE A 305 13.16 -1.51 2.98
CA PHE A 305 12.80 -0.60 4.08
C PHE A 305 13.50 -1.01 5.37
N LYS A 306 13.38 -2.28 5.78
CA LYS A 306 14.01 -2.78 7.01
C LYS A 306 15.52 -2.58 7.00
N SER A 307 16.16 -3.03 5.93
CA SER A 307 17.62 -3.07 5.82
C SER A 307 18.27 -1.71 5.55
N ASN A 308 17.57 -0.75 4.93
CA ASN A 308 18.19 0.53 4.54
C ASN A 308 17.56 1.76 5.20
N ILE A 309 16.44 1.61 5.90
CA ILE A 309 15.72 2.73 6.52
C ILE A 309 15.47 2.45 8.00
N ALA A 310 14.73 1.38 8.33
CA ALA A 310 14.36 1.08 9.71
C ALA A 310 15.58 0.81 10.60
N ILE A 311 16.62 0.16 10.06
CA ILE A 311 17.86 -0.17 10.79
C ILE A 311 18.58 1.05 11.36
N LEU A 312 18.28 2.26 10.87
CA LEU A 312 18.82 3.50 11.43
C LEU A 312 18.19 3.87 12.79
N TYR A 313 17.00 3.32 13.08
CA TYR A 313 16.17 3.72 14.22
C TYR A 313 15.92 2.57 15.19
N VAL A 314 15.76 1.34 14.68
CA VAL A 314 15.45 0.14 15.47
C VAL A 314 16.30 -1.05 15.00
N PRO A 315 16.55 -2.06 15.85
CA PRO A 315 17.19 -3.31 15.43
C PRO A 315 16.45 -3.97 14.27
N PHE A 316 17.18 -4.65 13.37
CA PHE A 316 16.60 -5.29 12.19
C PHE A 316 15.54 -6.36 12.56
N SER A 317 15.75 -7.06 13.67
CA SER A 317 14.78 -8.03 14.24
C SER A 317 13.46 -7.42 14.70
N GLU A 318 13.46 -6.13 15.03
CA GLU A 318 12.28 -5.42 15.52
C GLU A 318 11.57 -4.66 14.40
N ALA A 319 12.17 -4.55 13.21
CA ALA A 319 11.64 -3.74 12.13
C ALA A 319 10.27 -4.22 11.60
N ASP A 320 9.89 -5.48 11.85
CA ASP A 320 8.54 -6.01 11.55
C ASP A 320 7.43 -5.39 12.41
N SER A 321 7.77 -4.82 13.57
CA SER A 321 6.83 -4.12 14.44
C SER A 321 6.41 -2.74 13.90
N LEU A 322 7.15 -2.20 12.92
CA LEU A 322 6.87 -0.90 12.28
C LEU A 322 5.77 -1.01 11.22
N VAL A 323 4.64 -1.63 11.59
CA VAL A 323 3.55 -1.98 10.66
C VAL A 323 2.96 -0.72 10.02
N ASP A 324 2.87 0.38 10.77
CA ASP A 324 2.30 1.64 10.29
C ASP A 324 3.23 2.37 9.34
N GLU A 325 4.54 2.40 9.60
CA GLU A 325 5.53 2.95 8.68
C GLU A 325 5.63 2.13 7.40
N ILE A 326 5.54 0.81 7.49
CA ILE A 326 5.47 -0.08 6.32
C ILE A 326 4.21 0.24 5.50
N SER A 327 3.07 0.48 6.17
CA SER A 327 1.81 0.82 5.50
C SER A 327 1.87 2.20 4.84
N LEU A 328 2.49 3.19 5.49
CA LEU A 328 2.77 4.51 4.90
C LEU A 328 3.63 4.38 3.64
N VAL A 329 4.69 3.57 3.67
CA VAL A 329 5.55 3.30 2.51
C VAL A 329 4.76 2.63 1.37
N ARG A 330 3.81 1.74 1.68
CA ARG A 330 2.95 1.14 0.65
C ARG A 330 2.15 2.20 -0.11
N PHE A 331 1.57 3.18 0.56
CA PHE A 331 0.87 4.27 -0.13
C PHE A 331 1.83 5.17 -0.93
N ILE A 332 3.04 5.43 -0.42
CA ILE A 332 4.09 6.15 -1.18
C ILE A 332 4.48 5.37 -2.44
N ASN A 333 4.55 4.04 -2.36
CA ASN A 333 4.77 3.16 -3.52
C ASN A 333 3.61 3.21 -4.51
N ILE A 334 2.35 3.21 -4.05
CA ILE A 334 1.18 3.36 -4.94
C ILE A 334 1.25 4.68 -5.70
N PHE A 335 1.50 5.80 -5.00
CA PHE A 335 1.65 7.11 -5.64
C PHE A 335 2.77 7.10 -6.68
N THR A 336 3.94 6.58 -6.31
CA THR A 336 5.11 6.47 -7.20
C THR A 336 4.82 5.60 -8.43
N TYR A 337 4.13 4.49 -8.24
CA TYR A 337 3.72 3.59 -9.31
C TYR A 337 2.78 4.30 -10.29
N VAL A 338 1.70 4.92 -9.80
CA VAL A 338 0.75 5.68 -10.64
C VAL A 338 1.47 6.77 -11.42
N GLN A 339 2.33 7.56 -10.78
CA GLN A 339 3.11 8.61 -11.45
C GLN A 339 3.95 8.04 -12.60
N ARG A 340 4.66 6.93 -12.36
CA ARG A 340 5.51 6.30 -13.34
C ARG A 340 4.73 5.75 -14.54
N GLU A 341 3.64 5.03 -14.29
CA GLU A 341 2.83 4.46 -15.37
C GLU A 341 2.19 5.56 -16.23
N LEU A 342 1.69 6.65 -15.62
CA LEU A 342 1.14 7.78 -16.36
C LEU A 342 2.21 8.48 -17.21
N CYS A 343 3.42 8.68 -16.68
CA CYS A 343 4.53 9.21 -17.48
C CYS A 343 4.88 8.28 -18.65
N HIS A 344 4.89 6.95 -18.45
CA HIS A 344 5.12 5.99 -19.54
C HIS A 344 4.02 6.02 -20.60
N SER A 345 2.78 6.32 -20.21
CA SER A 345 1.65 6.53 -21.13
C SER A 345 1.68 7.90 -21.84
N GLY A 346 2.71 8.72 -21.62
CA GLY A 346 2.87 10.02 -22.28
C GLY A 346 2.10 11.17 -21.63
N ARG A 347 1.73 11.05 -20.35
CA ARG A 347 1.09 12.15 -19.60
C ARG A 347 2.10 13.19 -19.17
N GLU A 348 1.70 14.46 -19.27
CA GLU A 348 2.52 15.60 -18.91
C GLU A 348 2.75 15.68 -17.40
N ALA A 349 3.95 16.08 -17.00
CA ALA A 349 4.35 16.12 -15.60
C ALA A 349 3.47 17.08 -14.78
N GLU A 350 3.15 18.23 -15.36
CA GLU A 350 2.32 19.28 -14.81
C GLU A 350 0.90 18.78 -14.51
N GLU A 351 0.32 17.98 -15.40
CA GLU A 351 -1.01 17.40 -15.22
C GLU A 351 -1.04 16.43 -14.04
N ILE A 352 -0.06 15.51 -13.97
CA ILE A 352 0.06 14.54 -12.88
C ILE A 352 0.20 15.26 -11.54
N VAL A 353 1.14 16.22 -11.44
CA VAL A 353 1.39 16.94 -10.18
C VAL A 353 0.21 17.82 -9.79
N ARG A 354 -0.52 18.41 -10.76
CA ARG A 354 -1.74 19.18 -10.48
C ARG A 354 -2.79 18.31 -9.80
N TYR A 355 -3.11 17.13 -10.33
CA TYR A 355 -4.09 16.25 -9.71
C TYR A 355 -3.67 15.82 -8.30
N PHE A 356 -2.40 15.43 -8.10
CA PHE A 356 -1.91 15.08 -6.76
C PHE A 356 -1.92 16.25 -5.76
N SER A 357 -1.89 17.50 -6.24
CA SER A 357 -1.96 18.69 -5.38
C SER A 357 -3.32 18.88 -4.72
N GLU A 358 -4.37 18.23 -5.25
CA GLU A 358 -5.74 18.24 -4.70
C GLU A 358 -5.87 17.31 -3.47
N TYR A 359 -4.83 16.55 -3.11
CA TYR A 359 -4.88 15.60 -1.98
C TYR A 359 -5.41 16.18 -0.65
N PRO A 360 -5.15 17.44 -0.25
CA PRO A 360 -5.76 18.03 0.94
C PRO A 360 -7.29 18.02 0.92
N ASP A 361 -7.92 18.16 -0.26
CA ASP A 361 -9.38 18.14 -0.40
C ASP A 361 -9.95 16.75 -0.09
N TYR A 362 -9.24 15.69 -0.45
CA TYR A 362 -9.62 14.30 -0.12
C TYR A 362 -9.52 14.01 1.37
N ARG A 363 -8.49 14.54 2.04
CA ARG A 363 -8.38 14.44 3.50
C ARG A 363 -9.55 15.11 4.20
N ASN A 364 -9.94 16.31 3.76
CA ASN A 364 -11.10 17.01 4.30
C ASN A 364 -12.40 16.25 4.01
N LEU A 365 -12.60 15.79 2.77
CA LEU A 365 -13.77 15.01 2.36
C LEU A 365 -13.97 13.77 3.24
N VAL A 366 -12.90 12.99 3.44
CA VAL A 366 -12.94 11.76 4.26
C VAL A 366 -13.24 12.09 5.73
N LYS A 367 -12.60 13.12 6.29
CA LYS A 367 -12.86 13.55 7.67
C LYS A 367 -14.29 14.01 7.88
N ASP A 368 -14.80 14.85 6.99
CA ASP A 368 -16.16 15.37 7.07
C ASP A 368 -17.21 14.25 6.91
N ARG A 369 -16.91 13.23 6.10
CA ARG A 369 -17.75 12.04 5.98
C ARG A 369 -17.68 11.17 7.24
N PHE A 370 -16.49 11.00 7.82
CA PHE A 370 -16.32 10.24 9.06
C PHE A 370 -17.04 10.91 10.22
N GLU A 371 -16.90 12.22 10.41
CA GLU A 371 -17.60 12.95 11.48
C GLU A 371 -19.12 12.90 11.33
N ARG A 372 -19.64 13.00 10.09
CA ARG A 372 -21.06 12.78 9.83
C ARG A 372 -21.49 11.35 10.15
N PHE A 373 -20.69 10.36 9.74
CA PHE A 373 -20.95 8.95 10.04
C PHE A 373 -20.98 8.66 11.54
N ARG A 374 -20.08 9.26 12.33
CA ARG A 374 -20.10 9.12 13.80
C ARG A 374 -21.37 9.68 14.44
N GLN A 375 -21.98 10.69 13.83
CA GLN A 375 -23.22 11.29 14.32
C GLN A 375 -24.47 10.52 13.90
N SER A 376 -24.51 10.01 12.67
CA SER A 376 -25.70 9.36 12.09
C SER A 376 -25.70 7.83 12.22
N GLY A 377 -24.53 7.19 12.31
CA GLY A 377 -24.35 5.75 12.11
C GLY A 377 -24.52 5.30 10.64
N GLU A 378 -24.78 6.24 9.73
CA GLU A 378 -25.11 5.97 8.33
C GLU A 378 -24.18 6.74 7.40
N LEU A 379 -23.64 6.04 6.42
CA LEU A 379 -22.86 6.63 5.35
C LEU A 379 -23.80 6.89 4.17
N THR A 380 -23.91 8.15 3.74
CA THR A 380 -24.82 8.58 2.67
C THR A 380 -24.06 9.17 1.49
N CYS A 381 -24.61 8.97 0.28
CA CYS A 381 -24.09 9.56 -0.96
C CYS A 381 -24.38 11.06 -1.02
#